data_AF-A0AAV9NR02-F1
#
_entry.id   AF-A0AAV9NR02-F1
#
_cell.length_a   1.000
_cell.length_b   1.000
_cell.length_c   1.000
_cell.angle_alpha   90.00
_cell.angle_beta   90.00
_cell.angle_gamma   90.00
#
_symmetry.space_group_name_H-M   'P 1'
#
loop_
_entity.id
_entity.type
_entity.pdbx_description
1 polymer ?
#
loop_
_entity_poly.entity_id
_entity_poly.type
_entity_poly.pdbx_seq_one_letter_code
_entity_poly.pdbx_strand_id
1 'polypeptide(L)'
;MAMTSQSSFLDTVDWPLRNSYRTPSLDSASLSPASETASIHFSHYPLPPTPISSRPASEKTRVSSVGTTDLVIRVPLQRPVHIAFSKSSSLFKLRFTTIDIRKDAAGGLKRIELSEQTGVTSTLIHSFPGTKSPIPHLEQPVTSSTPHASRVSFLEEQTVQSATTLFQAQPQYTFETWEDCVHFQEKLLDQQIIFTAGIAEAKSKGRGEECISQNLRILRARNGRQIVIFFCNSQRKEKKRYISIPLDCIDHIEQSKKSGRPLNLTLRPNFDLLAQLKSLSIHFLDNDDQKRFFGLLCQGIGFQG
;
A
#
# COMPACT_ATOMS: atom_id res chain seq x y z
N MET A 1 13.96 26.27 22.31
CA MET A 1 12.81 25.56 21.72
C MET A 1 13.27 25.01 20.38
N ALA A 2 13.57 23.71 20.31
CA ALA A 2 14.07 23.08 19.09
C ALA A 2 12.89 22.49 18.31
N MET A 3 12.69 22.98 17.09
CA MET A 3 11.77 22.38 16.14
C MET A 3 12.38 21.08 15.61
N THR A 4 11.74 19.96 15.89
CA THR A 4 12.08 18.66 15.29
C THR A 4 11.42 18.57 13.91
N SER A 5 12.24 18.70 12.87
CA SER A 5 11.83 18.46 11.48
C SER A 5 11.47 16.99 11.29
N GLN A 6 10.20 16.70 11.01
CA GLN A 6 9.74 15.37 10.58
C GLN A 6 10.21 15.11 9.13
N SER A 7 10.87 13.96 8.93
CA SER A 7 11.33 13.46 7.63
C SER A 7 10.15 13.04 6.74
N SER A 8 10.13 13.56 5.51
CA SER A 8 9.13 13.31 4.46
C SER A 8 9.07 11.85 3.99
N PHE A 9 7.90 11.23 4.03
CA PHE A 9 7.65 9.82 3.71
C PHE A 9 7.22 9.57 2.24
N LEU A 10 7.73 10.38 1.30
CA LEU A 10 7.64 10.18 -0.15
C LEU A 10 8.85 10.81 -0.83
N ASP A 11 9.98 10.12 -0.79
CA ASP A 11 11.07 10.35 -1.75
C ASP A 11 10.90 9.38 -2.93
N THR A 12 9.75 9.48 -3.60
CA THR A 12 9.52 8.86 -4.91
C THR A 12 9.14 9.91 -5.96
N VAL A 13 9.45 11.18 -5.71
CA VAL A 13 9.30 12.27 -6.69
C VAL A 13 10.63 12.60 -7.39
N ASP A 14 11.79 12.15 -6.88
CA ASP A 14 13.07 12.28 -7.59
C ASP A 14 13.47 10.97 -8.28
N TRP A 15 12.88 10.74 -9.46
CA TRP A 15 13.47 9.87 -10.48
C TRP A 15 13.17 10.47 -11.87
N PRO A 16 14.17 10.67 -12.78
CA PRO A 16 15.47 9.98 -12.82
C PRO A 16 16.76 10.85 -12.87
N LEU A 17 17.89 10.17 -12.59
CA LEU A 17 19.29 10.38 -13.04
C LEU A 17 20.32 11.04 -12.10
N ARG A 18 21.32 10.24 -11.69
CA ARG A 18 22.75 10.57 -11.90
C ARG A 18 23.49 9.34 -12.44
N ASN A 19 23.83 9.36 -13.72
CA ASN A 19 24.84 8.46 -14.26
C ASN A 19 26.20 8.83 -13.65
N SER A 20 26.73 7.98 -12.78
CA SER A 20 28.16 8.01 -12.47
C SER A 20 28.83 6.85 -13.21
N TYR A 21 29.48 7.18 -14.31
CA TYR A 21 30.46 6.31 -14.95
C TYR A 21 31.63 6.08 -14.00
N ARG A 22 31.81 4.84 -13.51
CA ARG A 22 33.14 4.29 -13.16
C ARG A 22 33.20 2.80 -13.52
N THR A 23 34.25 2.48 -14.26
CA THR A 23 34.68 1.19 -14.81
C THR A 23 34.87 0.06 -13.77
N PRO A 24 34.71 -1.22 -14.16
CA PRO A 24 34.92 -2.37 -13.27
C PRO A 24 36.37 -2.88 -13.31
N SER A 25 36.87 -3.36 -12.17
CA SER A 25 38.04 -4.25 -12.07
C SER A 25 37.58 -5.64 -11.62
N LEU A 26 38.10 -6.66 -12.29
CA LEU A 26 37.80 -8.11 -12.16
C LEU A 26 38.45 -8.75 -10.91
N ASP A 27 38.06 -10.03 -10.70
CA ASP A 27 38.65 -11.09 -9.85
C ASP A 27 37.91 -11.33 -8.51
N SER A 28 37.62 -12.54 -8.00
CA SER A 28 37.89 -13.94 -8.39
C SER A 28 36.93 -14.89 -7.61
N ALA A 29 36.74 -16.12 -8.09
CA ALA A 29 35.87 -17.15 -7.52
C ALA A 29 36.51 -17.97 -6.37
N SER A 30 35.69 -18.60 -5.52
CA SER A 30 36.07 -19.74 -4.66
C SER A 30 34.85 -20.55 -4.20
N LEU A 31 35.05 -21.86 -4.05
CA LEU A 31 34.11 -22.99 -3.98
C LEU A 31 33.47 -23.25 -2.60
N SER A 32 32.32 -23.94 -2.62
CA SER A 32 31.35 -24.31 -1.56
C SER A 32 31.85 -25.24 -0.43
N PRO A 33 31.05 -25.50 0.65
CA PRO A 33 30.16 -26.68 0.61
C PRO A 33 28.80 -26.58 1.36
N ALA A 34 27.88 -27.46 0.92
CA ALA A 34 26.57 -27.94 1.41
C ALA A 34 25.87 -27.33 2.66
N SER A 35 24.61 -26.90 2.48
CA SER A 35 23.63 -26.70 3.57
C SER A 35 22.19 -26.98 3.08
N GLU A 36 21.38 -27.70 3.88
CA GLU A 36 20.00 -28.16 3.57
C GLU A 36 18.93 -27.05 3.66
N THR A 37 19.16 -25.93 2.99
CA THR A 37 18.28 -24.75 3.00
C THR A 37 18.12 -24.26 1.57
N ALA A 38 16.88 -24.06 1.10
CA ALA A 38 16.66 -23.41 -0.18
C ALA A 38 17.06 -21.94 -0.02
N SER A 39 18.27 -21.59 -0.50
CA SER A 39 18.82 -20.25 -0.46
C SER A 39 19.24 -19.82 -1.87
N ILE A 40 18.98 -18.55 -2.25
CA ILE A 40 19.20 -18.03 -3.62
C ILE A 40 19.79 -16.62 -3.54
N HIS A 41 20.82 -16.36 -4.34
CA HIS A 41 21.58 -15.09 -4.41
C HIS A 41 21.69 -14.63 -5.88
N PHE A 42 21.58 -13.33 -6.19
CA PHE A 42 21.56 -12.82 -7.57
C PHE A 42 22.66 -11.79 -7.87
N SER A 43 23.21 -11.80 -9.09
CA SER A 43 24.15 -10.81 -9.64
C SER A 43 23.72 -10.32 -11.04
N HIS A 44 24.00 -9.06 -11.34
CA HIS A 44 23.41 -8.19 -12.40
C HIS A 44 23.96 -8.39 -13.83
N TYR A 45 23.12 -8.14 -14.87
CA TYR A 45 23.53 -7.73 -16.24
C TYR A 45 22.34 -7.10 -17.06
N PRO A 46 22.55 -6.45 -18.24
CA PRO A 46 22.36 -5.00 -18.44
C PRO A 46 21.05 -4.58 -19.16
N LEU A 47 20.75 -3.28 -19.08
CA LEU A 47 19.55 -2.61 -19.61
C LEU A 47 19.59 -2.33 -21.13
N PRO A 48 18.43 -2.34 -21.84
CA PRO A 48 18.30 -1.99 -23.27
C PRO A 48 18.18 -0.47 -23.53
N PRO A 49 18.36 0.01 -24.78
CA PRO A 49 18.51 1.43 -25.11
C PRO A 49 17.17 2.19 -25.19
N THR A 50 17.20 3.48 -24.82
CA THR A 50 16.07 4.44 -24.87
C THR A 50 15.87 5.04 -26.27
N PRO A 51 14.63 5.35 -26.70
CA PRO A 51 14.38 6.09 -27.94
C PRO A 51 14.29 7.61 -27.72
N ILE A 52 14.56 8.33 -28.81
CA ILE A 52 14.80 9.77 -28.94
C ILE A 52 13.49 10.58 -29.00
N SER A 53 13.52 11.78 -28.41
CA SER A 53 12.46 12.79 -28.39
C SER A 53 12.40 13.59 -29.70
N SER A 54 11.19 13.83 -30.22
CA SER A 54 10.94 14.88 -31.23
C SER A 54 9.67 15.67 -30.89
N ARG A 55 9.83 16.98 -30.69
CA ARG A 55 8.76 18.01 -30.67
C ARG A 55 8.25 18.30 -32.09
N PRO A 56 7.04 18.87 -32.22
CA PRO A 56 6.96 20.18 -32.87
C PRO A 56 6.01 21.18 -32.17
N ALA A 57 5.82 22.32 -32.83
CA ALA A 57 5.68 23.67 -32.32
C ALA A 57 4.26 24.15 -31.95
N SER A 58 4.25 25.35 -31.35
CA SER A 58 3.15 26.16 -30.82
C SER A 58 2.11 26.60 -31.84
N GLU A 59 0.84 26.65 -31.41
CA GLU A 59 -0.16 27.61 -31.92
C GLU A 59 -1.00 28.18 -30.77
N LYS A 60 -1.31 29.47 -30.87
CA LYS A 60 -1.95 30.32 -29.86
C LYS A 60 -3.47 30.21 -29.91
N THR A 61 -4.10 30.67 -28.82
CA THR A 61 -5.47 31.23 -28.71
C THR A 61 -6.59 30.28 -28.24
N ARG A 62 -6.78 30.20 -26.92
CA ARG A 62 -8.06 30.53 -26.26
C ARG A 62 -7.87 30.55 -24.74
N VAL A 63 -8.16 31.69 -24.14
CA VAL A 63 -8.38 31.82 -22.69
C VAL A 63 -9.67 31.07 -22.39
N SER A 64 -9.56 29.80 -21.97
CA SER A 64 -10.62 29.11 -21.25
C SER A 64 -10.15 28.96 -19.81
N SER A 65 -10.98 29.43 -18.88
CA SER A 65 -10.91 29.12 -17.46
C SER A 65 -10.40 27.70 -17.24
N VAL A 66 -9.20 27.55 -16.68
CA VAL A 66 -8.65 26.27 -16.24
C VAL A 66 -9.44 25.88 -15.00
N GLY A 67 -10.68 25.42 -15.19
CA GLY A 67 -11.38 24.62 -14.22
C GLY A 67 -10.57 23.33 -14.13
N THR A 68 -9.83 23.14 -13.05
CA THR A 68 -9.22 21.84 -12.73
C THR A 68 -10.35 20.82 -12.69
N THR A 69 -10.55 20.07 -13.76
CA THR A 69 -11.54 19.00 -13.83
C THR A 69 -11.07 17.89 -12.91
N ASP A 70 -11.69 17.79 -11.74
CA ASP A 70 -11.47 16.68 -10.83
C ASP A 70 -11.84 15.37 -11.55
N LEU A 71 -10.95 14.39 -11.45
CA LEU A 71 -11.20 13.04 -11.93
C LEU A 71 -12.15 12.36 -10.95
N VAL A 72 -13.34 11.99 -11.42
CA VAL A 72 -14.34 11.27 -10.62
C VAL A 72 -14.30 9.79 -10.97
N ILE A 73 -14.06 8.95 -9.97
CA ILE A 73 -13.97 7.50 -10.10
C ILE A 73 -15.09 6.87 -9.27
N ARG A 74 -16.10 6.32 -9.94
CA ARG A 74 -17.18 5.56 -9.31
C ARG A 74 -16.68 4.17 -8.92
N VAL A 75 -16.86 3.80 -7.65
CA VAL A 75 -16.56 2.44 -7.17
C VAL A 75 -17.70 1.51 -7.61
N PRO A 76 -17.42 0.37 -8.27
CA PRO A 76 -18.45 -0.57 -8.70
C PRO A 76 -18.92 -1.40 -7.50
N LEU A 77 -19.91 -0.91 -6.77
CA LEU A 77 -20.52 -1.63 -5.65
C LEU A 77 -21.61 -2.59 -6.14
N GLN A 78 -21.55 -3.84 -5.70
CA GLN A 78 -22.62 -4.82 -5.87
C GLN A 78 -23.68 -4.69 -4.78
N ARG A 79 -23.25 -4.30 -3.58
CA ARG A 79 -24.11 -4.13 -2.41
C ARG A 79 -23.93 -2.77 -1.75
N PRO A 80 -24.93 -2.27 -1.02
CA PRO A 80 -24.78 -1.02 -0.28
C PRO A 80 -23.66 -1.11 0.77
N VAL A 81 -22.95 0.00 0.95
CA VAL A 81 -21.91 0.14 1.98
C VAL A 81 -22.51 0.74 3.24
N HIS A 82 -22.07 0.24 4.40
CA HIS A 82 -22.43 0.80 5.69
C HIS A 82 -21.30 1.65 6.23
N ILE A 83 -21.62 2.86 6.69
CA ILE A 83 -20.66 3.78 7.30
C ILE A 83 -21.01 3.97 8.77
N ALA A 84 -20.04 3.78 9.65
CA ALA A 84 -20.20 4.06 11.07
C ALA A 84 -19.14 5.05 11.56
N PHE A 85 -19.52 5.95 12.46
CA PHE A 85 -18.58 6.81 13.19
C PHE A 85 -19.20 7.25 14.52
N SER A 86 -18.34 7.50 15.50
CA SER A 86 -18.74 8.06 16.78
C SER A 86 -18.49 9.56 16.80
N LYS A 87 -19.43 10.32 17.33
CA LYS A 87 -19.24 11.74 17.66
C LYS A 87 -19.75 11.95 19.08
N SER A 88 -18.86 12.40 19.97
CA SER A 88 -19.12 12.43 21.41
C SER A 88 -19.51 11.04 21.93
N SER A 89 -20.70 10.87 22.51
CA SER A 89 -21.22 9.59 23.01
C SER A 89 -22.17 8.87 22.04
N SER A 90 -22.42 9.45 20.87
CA SER A 90 -23.38 8.91 19.90
C SER A 90 -22.69 8.17 18.76
N LEU A 91 -23.19 6.97 18.46
CA LEU A 91 -22.78 6.18 17.31
C LEU A 91 -23.76 6.41 16.15
N PHE A 92 -23.24 6.90 15.04
CA PHE A 92 -23.99 7.10 13.82
C PHE A 92 -23.75 5.91 12.88
N LYS A 93 -24.81 5.41 12.26
CA LYS A 93 -24.75 4.34 11.25
C LYS A 93 -25.58 4.76 10.06
N LEU A 94 -24.94 4.81 8.90
CA LEU A 94 -25.52 5.26 7.63
C LEU A 94 -25.34 4.15 6.59
N ARG A 95 -26.20 4.14 5.59
CA ARG A 95 -26.17 3.19 4.46
C ARG A 95 -26.15 3.99 3.17
N PHE A 96 -25.23 3.66 2.27
CA PHE A 96 -25.10 4.33 0.97
C PHE A 96 -25.01 3.29 -0.14
N THR A 97 -25.49 3.64 -1.33
CA THR A 97 -25.45 2.76 -2.51
C THR A 97 -24.38 3.18 -3.52
N THR A 98 -23.70 4.29 -3.26
CA THR A 98 -22.76 4.91 -4.19
C THR A 98 -21.55 5.46 -3.45
N ILE A 99 -20.37 5.20 -4.01
CA ILE A 99 -19.10 5.82 -3.61
C ILE A 99 -18.45 6.43 -4.85
N ASP A 100 -18.18 7.74 -4.79
CA ASP A 100 -17.35 8.46 -5.74
C ASP A 100 -16.04 8.90 -5.10
N ILE A 101 -14.93 8.58 -5.76
CA ILE A 101 -13.59 8.99 -5.34
C ILE A 101 -13.17 10.11 -6.28
N ARG A 102 -12.96 11.31 -5.74
CA ARG A 102 -12.50 12.48 -6.51
C ARG A 102 -11.02 12.70 -6.31
N LYS A 103 -10.29 12.79 -7.43
CA LYS A 103 -8.86 13.04 -7.47
C LYS A 103 -8.57 14.33 -8.25
N ASP A 104 -7.50 15.01 -7.91
CA ASP A 104 -6.99 16.12 -8.70
C ASP A 104 -6.35 15.63 -10.01
N ALA A 105 -5.93 16.57 -10.86
CA ALA A 105 -5.30 16.26 -12.14
C ALA A 105 -3.95 15.53 -12.01
N ALA A 106 -3.28 15.63 -10.85
CA ALA A 106 -2.05 14.91 -10.53
C ALA A 106 -2.31 13.52 -9.92
N GLY A 107 -3.59 13.14 -9.72
CA GLY A 107 -3.99 11.88 -9.11
C GLY A 107 -4.05 11.89 -7.58
N GLY A 108 -3.85 13.04 -6.94
CA GLY A 108 -3.99 13.22 -5.49
C GLY A 108 -5.44 13.10 -5.06
N LEU A 109 -5.70 12.39 -3.96
CA LEU A 109 -7.06 12.25 -3.42
C LEU A 109 -7.56 13.58 -2.85
N LYS A 110 -8.69 14.07 -3.35
CA LYS A 110 -9.36 15.27 -2.81
C LYS A 110 -10.47 14.91 -1.83
N ARG A 111 -11.39 14.04 -2.25
CA ARG A 111 -12.54 13.64 -1.41
C ARG A 111 -13.17 12.33 -1.83
N ILE A 112 -13.87 11.72 -0.88
CA ILE A 112 -14.77 10.58 -1.11
C ILE A 112 -16.20 11.09 -0.87
N GLU A 113 -17.09 10.86 -1.83
CA GLU A 113 -18.51 11.23 -1.74
C GLU A 113 -19.35 9.96 -1.67
N LEU A 114 -20.18 9.88 -0.64
CA LEU A 114 -21.11 8.79 -0.39
C LEU A 114 -22.53 9.31 -0.61
N SER A 115 -23.29 8.64 -1.46
CA SER A 115 -24.65 9.06 -1.79
C SER A 115 -25.59 7.86 -1.90
N GLU A 116 -26.88 8.18 -1.83
CA GLU A 116 -27.98 7.25 -1.99
C GLU A 116 -28.81 7.68 -3.21
N GLN A 117 -29.24 6.72 -4.02
CA GLN A 117 -29.99 7.00 -5.25
C GLN A 117 -31.38 7.61 -4.99
N THR A 118 -31.96 7.36 -3.82
CA THR A 118 -33.29 7.84 -3.44
C THR A 118 -33.29 9.28 -2.92
N GLY A 119 -32.12 9.83 -2.59
CA GLY A 119 -31.97 11.20 -2.07
C GLY A 119 -32.46 11.41 -0.64
N VAL A 120 -32.87 10.35 0.07
CA VAL A 120 -33.39 10.45 1.45
C VAL A 120 -32.25 10.75 2.44
N THR A 121 -31.09 10.12 2.25
CA THR A 121 -29.90 10.40 3.06
C THR A 121 -29.06 11.51 2.41
N SER A 122 -28.70 12.53 3.18
CA SER A 122 -27.78 13.57 2.72
C SER A 122 -26.43 12.98 2.33
N THR A 123 -25.83 13.50 1.25
CA THR A 123 -24.48 13.11 0.83
C THR A 123 -23.49 13.30 1.97
N LEU A 124 -22.67 12.27 2.21
CA LEU A 124 -21.57 12.32 3.16
C LEU A 124 -20.27 12.50 2.38
N ILE A 125 -19.52 13.55 2.67
CA ILE A 125 -18.30 13.91 1.97
C ILE A 125 -17.12 13.85 2.94
N HIS A 126 -16.11 13.06 2.60
CA HIS A 126 -14.86 13.00 3.36
C HIS A 126 -13.81 13.78 2.57
N SER A 127 -13.29 14.86 3.14
CA SER A 127 -12.30 15.72 2.49
C SER A 127 -10.91 15.42 3.03
N PHE A 128 -9.94 15.33 2.11
CA PHE A 128 -8.54 15.10 2.41
C PHE A 128 -7.77 16.38 2.03
N PRO A 129 -6.97 16.96 2.95
CA PRO A 129 -6.38 18.29 2.78
C PRO A 129 -5.19 18.35 1.78
N GLY A 130 -5.27 17.65 0.65
CA GLY A 130 -4.20 17.62 -0.37
C GLY A 130 -2.92 16.90 0.10
N THR A 131 -3.00 16.18 1.22
CA THR A 131 -1.94 15.32 1.72
C THR A 131 -1.96 13.97 1.00
N LYS A 132 -0.87 13.20 1.14
CA LYS A 132 -0.72 11.83 0.61
C LYS A 132 -2.01 11.03 0.77
N SER A 133 -2.44 10.31 -0.28
CA SER A 133 -3.62 9.44 -0.22
C SER A 133 -3.55 8.50 0.99
N PRO A 134 -4.58 8.48 1.84
CA PRO A 134 -4.57 7.67 3.05
C PRO A 134 -4.59 6.19 2.67
N ILE A 135 -3.89 5.38 3.46
CA ILE A 135 -3.89 3.94 3.27
C ILE A 135 -5.12 3.37 3.98
N PRO A 136 -6.04 2.68 3.27
CA PRO A 136 -7.18 2.03 3.89
C PRO A 136 -6.70 0.89 4.78
N HIS A 137 -7.14 0.91 6.03
CA HIS A 137 -6.80 -0.07 7.06
C HIS A 137 -7.85 -1.16 7.15
N LEU A 138 -7.45 -2.39 6.83
CA LEU A 138 -8.26 -3.58 7.08
C LEU A 138 -8.14 -3.96 8.54
N GLU A 139 -9.24 -3.82 9.26
CA GLU A 139 -9.22 -3.92 10.72
C GLU A 139 -9.07 -5.34 11.26
N GLN A 140 -9.48 -6.34 10.49
CA GLN A 140 -9.41 -7.74 10.85
C GLN A 140 -8.47 -8.47 9.88
N PRO A 141 -7.55 -9.31 10.38
CA PRO A 141 -6.72 -10.16 9.53
C PRO A 141 -7.57 -11.07 8.66
N VAL A 142 -7.32 -11.09 7.36
CA VAL A 142 -8.00 -11.96 6.39
C VAL A 142 -7.17 -13.22 6.19
N THR A 143 -7.77 -14.41 6.22
CA THR A 143 -7.08 -15.65 5.85
C THR A 143 -7.78 -16.31 4.68
N SER A 144 -7.05 -17.16 3.94
CA SER A 144 -7.64 -18.01 2.89
C SER A 144 -8.83 -18.85 3.37
N SER A 145 -8.79 -19.27 4.64
CA SER A 145 -9.82 -20.09 5.28
C SER A 145 -11.05 -19.31 5.75
N THR A 146 -10.91 -17.99 5.98
CA THR A 146 -11.97 -17.16 6.55
C THR A 146 -12.05 -15.77 5.92
N PRO A 147 -12.68 -15.65 4.74
CA PRO A 147 -13.02 -14.33 4.19
C PRO A 147 -14.20 -13.78 5.01
N HIS A 148 -13.92 -13.04 6.07
CA HIS A 148 -14.92 -12.36 6.87
C HIS A 148 -14.97 -10.86 6.52
N ALA A 149 -16.10 -10.25 6.88
CA ALA A 149 -16.50 -8.88 6.56
C ALA A 149 -15.35 -7.86 6.60
N SER A 150 -15.31 -7.05 5.55
CA SER A 150 -14.12 -6.29 5.14
C SER A 150 -14.18 -4.86 5.67
N ARG A 151 -14.18 -4.71 6.99
CA ARG A 151 -14.23 -3.37 7.59
C ARG A 151 -12.93 -2.62 7.29
N VAL A 152 -13.10 -1.46 6.64
CA VAL A 152 -12.02 -0.53 6.29
C VAL A 152 -12.17 0.76 7.09
N SER A 153 -11.08 1.22 7.67
CA SER A 153 -11.02 2.54 8.30
C SER A 153 -9.74 3.28 7.88
N PHE A 154 -9.62 4.54 8.30
CA PHE A 154 -8.39 5.30 8.17
C PHE A 154 -7.81 5.54 9.55
N LEU A 155 -6.48 5.50 9.68
CA LEU A 155 -5.81 5.68 10.98
C LEU A 155 -6.02 7.08 11.56
N GLU A 156 -6.14 8.07 10.69
CA GLU A 156 -6.33 9.48 11.04
C GLU A 156 -7.81 9.86 10.97
N GLU A 157 -8.22 10.81 11.81
CA GLU A 157 -9.53 11.45 11.67
C GLU A 157 -9.61 12.21 10.34
N GLN A 158 -10.79 12.19 9.75
CA GLN A 158 -11.09 12.83 8.48
C GLN A 158 -12.08 13.96 8.69
N THR A 159 -11.95 14.98 7.84
CA THR A 159 -12.94 16.05 7.79
C THR A 159 -14.16 15.54 7.05
N VAL A 160 -15.26 15.36 7.78
CA VAL A 160 -16.53 14.86 7.26
C VAL A 160 -17.52 16.00 7.15
N GLN A 161 -18.21 16.08 6.02
CA GLN A 161 -19.32 16.99 5.79
C GLN A 161 -20.58 16.17 5.52
N SER A 162 -21.66 16.51 6.22
CA SER A 162 -23.01 16.01 5.95
C SER A 162 -23.97 17.20 5.92
N ALA A 163 -24.67 17.38 4.80
CA ALA A 163 -25.45 18.59 4.53
C ALA A 163 -24.62 19.88 4.77
N THR A 164 -25.01 20.70 5.75
CA THR A 164 -24.32 21.95 6.12
C THR A 164 -23.33 21.77 7.29
N THR A 165 -23.24 20.58 7.89
CA THR A 165 -22.42 20.35 9.08
C THR A 165 -21.08 19.74 8.71
N LEU A 166 -20.00 20.36 9.19
CA LEU A 166 -18.63 19.87 9.06
C LEU A 166 -18.09 19.45 10.44
N PHE A 167 -17.43 18.29 10.52
CA PHE A 167 -16.90 17.75 11.77
C PHE A 167 -15.73 16.79 11.50
N GLN A 168 -14.89 16.56 12.52
CA GLN A 168 -13.88 15.50 12.48
C GLN A 168 -14.49 14.19 12.98
N ALA A 169 -14.20 13.10 12.29
CA ALA A 169 -14.59 11.75 12.70
C ALA A 169 -13.62 10.72 12.10
N GLN A 170 -13.69 9.48 12.56
CA GLN A 170 -12.98 8.34 11.98
C GLN A 170 -13.99 7.36 11.35
N PRO A 171 -14.38 7.55 10.08
CA PRO A 171 -15.39 6.72 9.45
C PRO A 171 -14.89 5.28 9.25
N GLN A 172 -15.79 4.34 9.51
CA GLN A 172 -15.60 2.92 9.32
C GLN A 172 -16.54 2.45 8.21
N TYR A 173 -15.96 1.91 7.14
CA TYR A 173 -16.65 1.38 5.98
C TYR A 173 -16.81 -0.12 6.15
N THR A 174 -18.04 -0.60 6.18
CA THR A 174 -18.35 -2.03 6.22
C THR A 174 -19.00 -2.42 4.91
N PHE A 175 -18.32 -3.28 4.17
CA PHE A 175 -18.79 -3.82 2.89
C PHE A 175 -19.45 -5.18 3.11
N GLU A 176 -20.53 -5.47 2.35
CA GLU A 176 -21.20 -6.77 2.39
C GLU A 176 -20.38 -7.87 1.67
N THR A 177 -19.56 -7.50 0.68
CA THR A 177 -18.71 -8.42 -0.09
C THR A 177 -17.23 -8.02 -0.01
N TRP A 178 -16.33 -9.01 -0.13
CA TRP A 178 -14.88 -8.77 -0.16
C TRP A 178 -14.47 -8.05 -1.45
N GLU A 179 -15.14 -8.37 -2.55
CA GLU A 179 -14.92 -7.79 -3.88
C GLU A 179 -15.17 -6.28 -3.88
N ASP A 180 -16.27 -5.82 -3.27
CA ASP A 180 -16.59 -4.40 -3.16
C ASP A 180 -15.53 -3.66 -2.31
N CYS A 181 -15.05 -4.31 -1.25
CA CYS A 181 -13.97 -3.77 -0.42
C CYS A 181 -12.64 -3.67 -1.18
N VAL A 182 -12.28 -4.69 -1.96
CA VAL A 182 -11.09 -4.67 -2.81
C VAL A 182 -11.21 -3.55 -3.83
N HIS A 183 -12.32 -3.46 -4.55
CA HIS A 183 -12.55 -2.40 -5.54
C HIS A 183 -12.45 -1.01 -4.93
N PHE A 184 -13.06 -0.79 -3.74
CA PHE A 184 -12.91 0.47 -3.03
C PHE A 184 -11.44 0.81 -2.76
N GLN A 185 -10.69 -0.12 -2.17
CA GLN A 185 -9.27 0.08 -1.86
C GLN A 185 -8.43 0.34 -3.12
N GLU A 186 -8.66 -0.41 -4.20
CA GLU A 186 -7.90 -0.27 -5.45
C GLU A 186 -8.16 1.08 -6.13
N LYS A 187 -9.42 1.52 -6.20
CA LYS A 187 -9.76 2.83 -6.78
C LYS A 187 -9.22 3.97 -5.92
N LEU A 188 -9.24 3.81 -4.59
CA LEU A 188 -8.68 4.79 -3.66
C LEU A 188 -7.17 4.94 -3.87
N LEU A 189 -6.44 3.83 -3.84
CA LEU A 189 -4.98 3.80 -3.91
C LEU A 189 -4.42 4.00 -5.33
N ASP A 190 -5.25 3.84 -6.36
CA ASP A 190 -4.81 3.72 -7.76
C ASP A 190 -3.81 2.57 -8.00
N GLN A 191 -4.00 1.47 -7.27
CA GLN A 191 -3.13 0.29 -7.32
C GLN A 191 -3.99 -0.96 -7.26
N GLN A 192 -3.58 -2.02 -7.95
CA GLN A 192 -4.23 -3.32 -7.89
C GLN A 192 -3.77 -4.08 -6.64
N ILE A 193 -4.68 -4.71 -5.91
CA ILE A 193 -4.36 -5.61 -4.80
C ILE A 193 -4.13 -7.01 -5.38
N ILE A 194 -2.87 -7.46 -5.39
CA ILE A 194 -2.49 -8.78 -5.92
C ILE A 194 -2.63 -9.87 -4.86
N PHE A 195 -2.43 -9.48 -3.60
CA PHE A 195 -2.41 -10.41 -2.48
C PHE A 195 -2.83 -9.69 -1.21
N THR A 196 -3.60 -10.37 -0.37
CA THR A 196 -3.88 -9.99 1.02
C THR A 196 -3.83 -11.24 1.88
N ALA A 197 -3.14 -11.16 3.02
CA ALA A 197 -3.16 -12.20 4.03
C ALA A 197 -2.92 -11.64 5.43
N GLY A 198 -3.47 -12.35 6.40
CA GLY A 198 -3.30 -12.11 7.82
C GLY A 198 -1.97 -12.67 8.30
N ILE A 199 -1.21 -11.83 8.99
CA ILE A 199 0.04 -12.22 9.65
C ILE A 199 -0.16 -12.18 11.16
N ALA A 200 0.27 -13.26 11.82
CA ALA A 200 0.31 -13.33 13.27
C ALA A 200 1.35 -12.33 13.79
N GLU A 201 2.49 -12.30 13.12
CA GLU A 201 3.62 -11.49 13.52
C GLU A 201 4.52 -11.16 12.33
N ALA A 202 5.06 -9.95 12.28
CA ALA A 202 6.25 -9.65 11.50
C ALA A 202 7.24 -8.84 12.35
N LYS A 203 8.48 -9.34 12.44
CA LYS A 203 9.56 -8.77 13.24
C LYS A 203 10.74 -8.41 12.36
N SER A 204 11.25 -7.19 12.53
CA SER A 204 12.48 -6.75 11.88
C SER A 204 13.69 -6.83 12.80
N LYS A 205 14.86 -7.18 12.24
CA LYS A 205 16.14 -7.08 12.97
C LYS A 205 16.78 -5.72 12.71
N GLY A 206 17.23 -5.04 13.75
CA GLY A 206 17.90 -3.73 13.64
C GLY A 206 17.06 -2.59 14.20
N ARG A 207 15.93 -2.26 13.58
CA ARG A 207 15.04 -1.16 14.01
C ARG A 207 14.01 -1.55 15.08
N GLY A 208 13.74 -2.85 15.24
CA GLY A 208 12.74 -3.37 16.19
C GLY A 208 11.31 -3.00 15.83
N GLU A 209 11.02 -2.82 14.53
CA GLU A 209 9.64 -2.74 14.04
C GLU A 209 9.00 -4.12 14.22
N GLU A 210 7.79 -4.12 14.77
CA GLU A 210 7.01 -5.29 15.09
C GLU A 210 5.56 -5.03 14.67
N CYS A 211 5.00 -6.00 13.99
CA CYS A 211 3.63 -6.02 13.54
C CYS A 211 2.98 -7.27 14.13
N ILE A 212 1.86 -7.14 14.82
CA ILE A 212 1.17 -8.26 15.47
C ILE A 212 -0.29 -8.25 15.01
N SER A 213 -0.75 -9.39 14.49
CA SER A 213 -2.13 -9.63 14.07
C SER A 213 -2.67 -8.56 13.12
N GLN A 214 -2.07 -8.46 11.94
CA GLN A 214 -2.43 -7.45 10.92
C GLN A 214 -2.54 -8.07 9.53
N ASN A 215 -2.98 -7.26 8.57
CA ASN A 215 -2.95 -7.61 7.16
C ASN A 215 -1.64 -7.18 6.49
N LEU A 216 -1.07 -8.09 5.72
CA LEU A 216 -0.04 -7.86 4.74
C LEU A 216 -0.67 -7.87 3.34
N ARG A 217 -0.32 -6.90 2.50
CA ARG A 217 -0.81 -6.80 1.11
C ARG A 217 0.35 -6.68 0.14
N ILE A 218 0.19 -7.22 -1.07
CA ILE A 218 1.02 -6.87 -2.23
C ILE A 218 0.17 -6.00 -3.15
N LEU A 219 0.66 -4.79 -3.40
CA LEU A 219 0.02 -3.83 -4.30
C LEU A 219 0.84 -3.72 -5.59
N ARG A 220 0.16 -3.63 -6.73
CA ARG A 220 0.76 -3.40 -8.05
C ARG A 220 0.31 -2.05 -8.60
N ALA A 221 1.26 -1.18 -8.89
CA ALA A 221 1.01 0.08 -9.58
C ALA A 221 0.79 -0.14 -11.09
N ARG A 222 0.22 0.86 -11.77
CA ARG A 222 -0.05 0.82 -13.22
C ARG A 222 1.21 0.56 -14.08
N ASN A 223 2.38 0.97 -13.59
CA ASN A 223 3.68 0.72 -14.24
C ASN A 223 4.22 -0.70 -13.99
N GLY A 224 3.44 -1.59 -13.38
CA GLY A 224 3.82 -2.97 -13.07
C GLY A 224 4.66 -3.13 -11.80
N ARG A 225 5.15 -2.04 -11.19
CA ARG A 225 5.93 -2.11 -9.94
C ARG A 225 5.06 -2.63 -8.80
N GLN A 226 5.65 -3.48 -7.97
CA GLN A 226 4.97 -4.11 -6.85
C GLN A 226 5.61 -3.71 -5.52
N ILE A 227 4.78 -3.54 -4.50
CA ILE A 227 5.21 -3.26 -3.14
C ILE A 227 4.49 -4.20 -2.15
N VAL A 228 5.22 -4.67 -1.14
CA VAL A 228 4.64 -5.25 0.07
C VAL A 228 4.27 -4.10 1.01
N ILE A 229 3.08 -4.13 1.59
CA ILE A 229 2.63 -3.15 2.58
C ILE A 229 1.95 -3.83 3.76
N PHE A 230 2.30 -3.40 4.97
CA PHE A 230 1.67 -3.86 6.21
C PHE A 230 1.74 -2.78 7.29
N PHE A 231 0.85 -2.86 8.27
CA PHE A 231 0.80 -1.90 9.37
C PHE A 231 1.69 -2.36 10.53
N CYS A 232 2.73 -1.59 10.85
CA CYS A 232 3.54 -1.79 12.04
C CYS A 232 2.81 -1.15 13.22
N ASN A 233 2.50 -1.95 14.24
CA ASN A 233 1.81 -1.53 15.46
C ASN A 233 2.69 -1.71 16.70
N SER A 234 4.00 -1.50 16.55
CA SER A 234 5.00 -1.65 17.62
C SER A 234 4.51 -1.07 18.96
N GLN A 235 4.74 -1.81 20.05
CA GLN A 235 4.35 -1.41 21.41
C GLN A 235 5.05 -0.12 21.89
N ARG A 236 6.11 0.31 21.19
CA ARG A 236 6.79 1.60 21.43
C ARG A 236 5.94 2.70 20.78
N LYS A 237 5.29 3.52 21.62
CA LYS A 237 4.21 4.48 21.29
C LYS A 237 4.35 5.34 20.01
N GLU A 238 5.56 5.55 19.49
CA GLU A 238 5.83 6.48 18.38
C GLU A 238 5.94 5.82 16.99
N LYS A 239 5.57 4.55 16.84
CA LYS A 239 5.87 3.76 15.62
C LYS A 239 4.67 3.09 14.93
N LYS A 240 3.44 3.51 15.25
CA LYS A 240 2.24 3.04 14.52
C LYS A 240 2.20 3.63 13.12
N ARG A 241 2.51 2.84 12.09
CA ARG A 241 2.55 3.32 10.70
C ARG A 241 2.53 2.17 9.71
N TYR A 242 2.21 2.49 8.46
CA TYR A 242 2.43 1.58 7.36
C TYR A 242 3.91 1.54 6.97
N ILE A 243 4.40 0.31 6.74
CA ILE A 243 5.69 0.05 6.12
C ILE A 243 5.42 -0.42 4.70
N SER A 244 6.12 0.18 3.74
CA SER A 244 6.08 -0.19 2.32
C SER A 244 7.46 -0.66 1.88
N ILE A 245 7.54 -1.87 1.31
CA ILE A 245 8.78 -2.50 0.86
C ILE A 245 8.60 -2.81 -0.64
N PRO A 246 9.30 -2.10 -1.53
CA PRO A 246 9.35 -2.47 -2.94
C PRO A 246 9.86 -3.89 -3.13
N LEU A 247 9.26 -4.66 -4.04
CA LEU A 247 9.65 -6.06 -4.25
C LEU A 247 11.08 -6.20 -4.77
N ASP A 248 11.56 -5.22 -5.54
CA ASP A 248 12.95 -5.16 -5.98
C ASP A 248 13.93 -4.96 -4.81
N CYS A 249 13.48 -4.53 -3.63
CA CYS A 249 14.34 -4.40 -2.45
C CYS A 249 14.48 -5.71 -1.67
N ILE A 250 13.79 -6.79 -2.06
CA ILE A 250 13.96 -8.11 -1.44
C ILE A 250 15.14 -8.80 -2.10
N ASP A 251 16.20 -9.02 -1.32
CA ASP A 251 17.45 -9.62 -1.78
C ASP A 251 17.39 -11.15 -1.72
N HIS A 252 16.90 -11.66 -0.59
CA HIS A 252 16.90 -13.08 -0.28
C HIS A 252 15.62 -13.48 0.44
N ILE A 253 15.09 -14.67 0.13
CA ILE A 253 13.89 -15.24 0.73
C ILE A 253 14.21 -16.64 1.24
N GLU A 254 13.93 -16.89 2.51
CA GLU A 254 14.10 -18.19 3.15
C GLU A 254 12.75 -18.67 3.67
N GLN A 255 12.29 -19.82 3.17
CA GLN A 255 11.08 -20.48 3.63
C GLN A 255 11.43 -21.83 4.27
N SER A 256 10.94 -22.06 5.48
CA SER A 256 11.03 -23.36 6.13
C SER A 256 9.99 -24.33 5.55
N LYS A 257 10.42 -25.57 5.28
CA LYS A 257 9.52 -26.67 4.88
C LYS A 257 8.56 -27.11 6.00
N LYS A 258 8.89 -26.79 7.26
CA LYS A 258 8.04 -27.10 8.42
C LYS A 258 6.94 -26.05 8.56
N SER A 259 5.70 -26.50 8.65
CA SER A 259 4.51 -25.70 8.94
C SER A 259 4.68 -24.85 10.20
N GLY A 260 4.11 -23.64 10.20
CA GLY A 260 4.14 -22.71 11.34
C GLY A 260 5.48 -22.02 11.60
N ARG A 261 6.49 -22.22 10.75
CA ARG A 261 7.76 -21.48 10.82
C ARG A 261 7.68 -20.18 10.01
N PRO A 262 8.38 -19.12 10.44
CA PRO A 262 8.34 -17.86 9.73
C PRO A 262 8.99 -17.96 8.36
N LEU A 263 8.53 -17.11 7.45
CA LEU A 263 9.23 -16.79 6.21
C LEU A 263 10.15 -15.59 6.47
N ASN A 264 11.43 -15.71 6.12
CA ASN A 264 12.40 -14.65 6.31
C ASN A 264 12.70 -13.95 4.98
N LEU A 265 12.73 -12.63 5.01
CA LEU A 265 13.14 -11.75 3.92
C LEU A 265 14.40 -11.01 4.33
N THR A 266 15.42 -11.01 3.48
CA THR A 266 16.56 -10.10 3.59
C THR A 266 16.34 -8.94 2.62
N LEU A 267 16.56 -7.72 3.09
CA LEU A 267 16.23 -6.50 2.37
C LEU A 267 17.50 -5.75 1.99
N ARG A 268 17.57 -5.28 0.74
CA ARG A 268 18.63 -4.40 0.28
C ARG A 268 18.49 -3.02 0.94
N PRO A 269 19.60 -2.39 1.37
CA PRO A 269 19.57 -1.05 1.93
C PRO A 269 19.37 -0.05 0.79
N ASN A 270 18.11 0.19 0.38
CA ASN A 270 17.81 1.12 -0.70
C ASN A 270 17.54 2.55 -0.18
N PHE A 271 16.95 2.67 1.01
CA PHE A 271 16.63 3.95 1.67
C PHE A 271 16.75 3.83 3.19
N ASP A 272 16.79 4.96 3.92
CA ASP A 272 17.01 5.03 5.38
C ASP A 272 16.15 4.05 6.21
N LEU A 273 14.89 3.85 5.81
CA LEU A 273 13.99 2.92 6.50
C LEU A 273 14.44 1.45 6.31
N LEU A 274 14.75 1.05 5.07
CA LEU A 274 15.15 -0.32 4.73
C LEU A 274 16.57 -0.64 5.22
N ALA A 275 17.46 0.34 5.20
CA ALA A 275 18.82 0.24 5.73
C ALA A 275 18.84 -0.14 7.22
N GLN A 276 17.81 0.25 7.97
CA GLN A 276 17.65 -0.09 9.38
C GLN A 276 16.85 -1.39 9.62
N LEU A 277 16.01 -1.81 8.67
CA LEU A 277 15.17 -3.00 8.78
C LEU A 277 15.94 -4.31 8.53
N LYS A 278 16.94 -4.29 7.63
CA LYS A 278 17.86 -5.39 7.24
C LYS A 278 17.22 -6.74 6.88
N SER A 279 16.49 -7.36 7.80
CA SER A 279 15.73 -8.59 7.60
C SER A 279 14.36 -8.52 8.26
N LEU A 280 13.35 -9.09 7.63
CA LEU A 280 11.97 -9.20 8.12
C LEU A 280 11.59 -10.69 8.25
N SER A 281 11.18 -11.11 9.45
CA SER A 281 10.68 -12.46 9.73
C SER A 281 9.17 -12.40 9.88
N ILE A 282 8.42 -13.16 9.08
CA ILE A 282 6.96 -13.08 8.96
C ILE A 282 6.32 -14.42 9.31
N HIS A 283 5.47 -14.43 10.33
CA HIS A 283 4.58 -15.55 10.67
C HIS A 283 3.18 -15.27 10.13
N PHE A 284 2.71 -16.12 9.22
CA PHE A 284 1.35 -16.05 8.68
C PHE A 284 0.35 -16.71 9.64
N LEU A 285 -0.90 -16.24 9.64
CA LEU A 285 -2.00 -16.92 10.34
C LEU A 285 -2.42 -18.21 9.63
N ASP A 286 -2.19 -18.29 8.32
CA ASP A 286 -2.55 -19.43 7.48
C ASP A 286 -1.32 -19.89 6.65
N ASN A 287 -1.03 -21.18 6.67
CA ASN A 287 0.12 -21.74 5.95
C ASN A 287 -0.06 -21.70 4.43
N ASP A 288 -1.30 -21.75 3.93
CA ASP A 288 -1.55 -21.68 2.49
C ASP A 288 -1.31 -20.27 1.96
N ASP A 289 -1.64 -19.24 2.76
CA ASP A 289 -1.27 -17.86 2.45
C ASP A 289 0.25 -17.65 2.45
N GLN A 290 0.99 -18.30 3.37
CA GLN A 290 2.46 -18.29 3.34
C GLN A 290 3.03 -18.89 2.04
N LYS A 291 2.49 -20.03 1.58
CA LYS A 291 2.92 -20.67 0.33
C LYS A 291 2.60 -19.81 -0.89
N ARG A 292 1.39 -19.21 -0.93
CA ARG A 292 0.98 -18.30 -2.01
C ARG A 292 1.86 -17.06 -2.04
N PHE A 293 2.14 -16.47 -0.88
CA PHE A 293 3.05 -15.33 -0.76
C PHE A 293 4.46 -15.66 -1.27
N PHE A 294 5.02 -16.80 -0.85
CA PHE A 294 6.31 -17.27 -1.34
C PHE A 294 6.33 -17.45 -2.86
N GLY A 295 5.33 -18.16 -3.41
CA GLY A 295 5.21 -18.37 -4.86
C GLY A 295 5.12 -17.06 -5.64
N LEU A 296 4.35 -16.08 -5.14
CA LEU A 296 4.24 -14.76 -5.75
C LEU A 296 5.55 -13.99 -5.73
N LEU A 297 6.30 -14.04 -4.62
CA LEU A 297 7.60 -13.37 -4.54
C LEU A 297 8.60 -14.01 -5.52
N CYS A 298 8.64 -15.34 -5.61
CA CYS A 298 9.51 -16.02 -6.58
C CYS A 298 9.15 -15.60 -8.02
N GLN A 299 7.87 -15.66 -8.41
CA GLN A 299 7.44 -15.26 -9.76
C GLN A 299 7.69 -13.78 -10.05
N GLY A 300 7.39 -12.89 -9.10
CA GLY A 300 7.54 -11.44 -9.25
C GLY A 300 9.00 -10.97 -9.32
N ILE A 301 9.94 -11.78 -8.82
CA ILE A 301 11.38 -11.52 -8.86
C ILE A 301 12.04 -12.19 -10.10
N GLY A 302 11.26 -12.88 -10.95
CA GLY A 302 11.74 -13.49 -12.19
C GLY A 302 12.24 -14.92 -12.04
N PHE A 303 11.66 -15.70 -11.13
CA PHE A 303 11.95 -17.13 -11.00
C PHE A 303 11.32 -17.94 -12.15
N GLN A 304 12.17 -18.57 -12.97
CA GLN A 304 11.82 -19.73 -13.79
C GLN A 304 12.47 -20.96 -13.14
N GLY A 305 11.65 -21.91 -12.67
CA GLY A 305 12.07 -23.15 -12.03
C GLY A 305 10.93 -23.85 -11.33
#